data_AF-A0A0J6SS22-F1
#
_entry.id   AF-A0A0J6SS22-F1
#
_cell.length_a   1.000
_cell.length_b   1.000
_cell.length_c   1.000
_cell.angle_alpha   90.00
_cell.angle_beta   90.00
_cell.angle_gamma   90.00
#
_symmetry.space_group_name_H-M   'P 1'
#
loop_
_entity.id
_entity.type
_entity.pdbx_description
1 polymer ?
#
loop_
_entity_poly.entity_id
_entity_poly.type
_entity_poly.pdbx_seq_one_letter_code
_entity_poly.pdbx_strand_id
1 'polypeptide(L)'
;MTASSADIEALLVDVNDLSNPTPGMLPAIFRDIIGGLDAAGLSYAVVGRIALALHEQARSVREIEIVVALDADEHERIAVLTRATQERFAAHMDPRTCEHPIVLTLRPSTCSVETQLLAEAITCPWFGVQARLASAEHLLWLWCHTEAPDHAMNASALIVGGTVDLYCVRSLLRETDDVEESSQRRLRLAIGDAVLSATSSFSGFMAERRIRLDPNRVPIWRLRQAENVDGDDR
;
A
#
# COMPACT_ATOMS: atom_id res chain seq x y z
N MET A 1 17.30 11.04 2.77
CA MET A 1 18.02 10.40 1.65
C MET A 1 17.01 9.56 0.88
N THR A 2 16.88 9.80 -0.43
CA THR A 2 15.92 9.10 -1.29
C THR A 2 16.38 7.65 -1.49
N ALA A 3 15.64 6.69 -0.93
CA ALA A 3 15.84 5.28 -1.28
C ALA A 3 15.72 5.14 -2.80
N SER A 4 16.69 4.47 -3.42
CA SER A 4 16.70 4.26 -4.85
C SER A 4 15.49 3.43 -5.25
N SER A 5 14.82 3.79 -6.35
CA SER A 5 13.69 3.02 -6.91
C SER A 5 14.03 1.54 -7.13
N ALA A 6 15.31 1.21 -7.32
CA ALA A 6 15.80 -0.16 -7.49
C ALA A 6 15.67 -1.02 -6.21
N ASP A 7 15.87 -0.42 -5.03
CA ASP A 7 15.73 -1.12 -3.74
C ASP A 7 14.26 -1.43 -3.44
N ILE A 8 13.35 -0.67 -4.05
CA ILE A 8 11.91 -0.80 -3.89
C ILE A 8 11.33 -1.84 -4.87
N GLU A 9 11.85 -1.91 -6.10
CA GLU A 9 11.50 -2.95 -7.07
C GLU A 9 11.85 -4.36 -6.55
N ALA A 10 12.94 -4.50 -5.78
CA ALA A 10 13.33 -5.75 -5.14
C ALA A 10 12.38 -6.24 -4.03
N LEU A 11 11.43 -5.41 -3.58
CA LEU A 11 10.46 -5.75 -2.52
C LEU A 11 9.14 -6.29 -3.05
N LEU A 12 8.89 -6.10 -4.33
CA LEU A 12 7.65 -6.50 -4.99
C LEU A 12 7.78 -7.89 -5.62
N VAL A 13 8.91 -8.54 -5.36
CA VAL A 13 9.27 -9.81 -5.94
C VAL A 13 8.55 -10.93 -5.17
N ASP A 14 7.71 -11.64 -5.90
CA ASP A 14 7.44 -13.05 -5.61
C ASP A 14 8.74 -13.82 -5.94
N VAL A 15 9.71 -13.82 -5.02
CA VAL A 15 11.12 -14.26 -5.23
C VAL A 15 11.24 -15.71 -5.75
N ASN A 16 10.15 -16.46 -5.79
CA ASN A 16 10.17 -17.89 -6.08
C ASN A 16 9.68 -18.28 -7.47
N ASP A 17 9.24 -17.36 -8.34
CA ASP A 17 8.78 -17.72 -9.69
C ASP A 17 9.45 -16.90 -10.81
N LEU A 18 10.72 -17.22 -11.07
CA LEU A 18 11.50 -16.72 -12.21
C LEU A 18 10.89 -17.08 -13.58
N SER A 19 9.89 -17.97 -13.63
CA SER A 19 9.22 -18.38 -14.86
C SER A 19 8.00 -17.51 -15.19
N ASN A 20 7.58 -16.64 -14.27
CA ASN A 20 6.46 -15.72 -14.46
C ASN A 20 6.98 -14.30 -14.72
N PRO A 21 6.99 -13.80 -15.98
CA PRO A 21 7.46 -12.44 -16.29
C PRO A 21 6.53 -11.33 -15.79
N THR A 22 5.34 -11.69 -15.30
CA THR A 22 4.26 -10.78 -14.95
C THR A 22 4.60 -9.78 -13.83
N PRO A 23 5.30 -10.15 -12.73
CA PRO A 23 5.75 -9.19 -11.71
C PRO A 23 6.69 -8.10 -12.26
N GLY A 24 7.49 -8.40 -13.29
CA GLY A 24 8.41 -7.43 -13.92
C GLY A 24 7.70 -6.32 -14.71
N MET A 25 6.42 -6.51 -15.05
CA MET A 25 5.62 -5.52 -15.78
C MET A 25 4.83 -4.58 -14.88
N LEU A 26 4.76 -4.85 -13.57
CA LEU A 26 4.10 -3.99 -12.58
C LEU A 26 4.58 -2.54 -12.63
N PRO A 27 5.90 -2.23 -12.70
CA PRO A 27 6.36 -0.85 -12.81
C PRO A 27 5.85 -0.15 -14.07
N ALA A 28 5.77 -0.86 -15.20
CA ALA A 28 5.30 -0.30 -16.46
C ALA A 28 3.80 0.01 -16.42
N ILE A 29 2.99 -0.93 -15.92
CA ILE A 29 1.53 -0.74 -15.75
C ILE A 29 1.26 0.40 -14.75
N PHE A 30 2.01 0.45 -13.65
CA PHE A 30 1.87 1.50 -12.66
C PHE A 30 2.19 2.88 -13.24
N ARG A 31 3.34 3.05 -13.90
CA ARG A 31 3.68 4.33 -14.55
C ARG A 31 2.61 4.76 -15.53
N ASP A 32 2.04 3.80 -16.25
CA ASP A 32 1.04 4.06 -17.26
C ASP A 32 -0.26 4.60 -16.67
N ILE A 33 -0.82 3.91 -15.67
CA ILE A 33 -2.07 4.34 -15.05
C ILE A 33 -1.89 5.65 -14.28
N ILE A 34 -0.78 5.81 -13.56
CA ILE A 34 -0.47 7.05 -12.83
C ILE A 34 -0.28 8.22 -13.79
N GLY A 35 0.49 8.04 -14.86
CA GLY A 35 0.67 9.07 -15.87
C GLY A 35 -0.65 9.48 -16.54
N GLY A 36 -1.55 8.53 -16.76
CA GLY A 36 -2.89 8.80 -17.27
C GLY A 36 -3.77 9.59 -16.30
N LEU A 37 -3.73 9.26 -15.01
CA LEU A 37 -4.46 9.99 -13.96
C LEU A 37 -3.95 11.42 -13.82
N ASP A 38 -2.62 11.62 -13.81
CA ASP A 38 -2.00 12.94 -13.74
C ASP A 38 -2.31 13.79 -14.98
N ALA A 39 -2.24 13.20 -16.18
CA ALA A 39 -2.57 13.89 -17.42
C ALA A 39 -4.05 14.30 -17.49
N ALA A 40 -4.93 13.52 -16.87
CA ALA A 40 -6.36 13.84 -16.75
C ALA A 40 -6.66 14.86 -15.63
N GLY A 41 -5.68 15.21 -14.80
CA GLY A 41 -5.86 16.12 -13.66
C GLY A 41 -6.71 15.53 -12.54
N LEU A 42 -6.80 14.20 -12.44
CA LEU A 42 -7.64 13.52 -11.45
C LEU A 42 -6.93 13.43 -10.11
N SER A 43 -7.64 13.76 -9.03
CA SER A 43 -7.14 13.52 -7.68
C SER A 43 -7.23 12.03 -7.34
N TYR A 44 -6.13 11.42 -6.91
CA TYR A 44 -6.06 10.00 -6.60
C TYR A 44 -5.11 9.72 -5.44
N ALA A 45 -5.29 8.55 -4.82
CA ALA A 45 -4.33 7.96 -3.89
C ALA A 45 -4.21 6.46 -4.17
N VAL A 46 -2.96 6.00 -4.31
CA VAL A 46 -2.62 4.58 -4.36
C VAL A 46 -2.78 4.01 -2.96
N VAL A 47 -3.51 2.90 -2.86
CA VAL A 47 -3.78 2.16 -1.61
C VAL A 47 -3.26 0.73 -1.72
N GLY A 48 -3.68 -0.14 -0.79
CA GLY A 48 -3.36 -1.56 -0.84
C GLY A 48 -1.87 -1.85 -0.61
N ARG A 49 -1.38 -2.92 -1.22
CA ARG A 49 -0.04 -3.46 -0.94
C ARG A 49 1.09 -2.58 -1.51
N ILE A 50 0.85 -1.81 -2.57
CA ILE A 50 1.84 -0.83 -3.07
C ILE A 50 2.06 0.27 -2.04
N ALA A 51 0.98 0.81 -1.47
CA ALA A 51 1.09 1.82 -0.44
C ALA A 51 1.64 1.26 0.88
N LEU A 52 1.32 0.00 1.21
CA LEU A 52 1.92 -0.71 2.35
C LEU A 52 3.45 -0.78 2.23
N ALA A 53 3.99 -0.97 1.03
CA ALA A 53 5.44 -1.06 0.79
C ALA A 53 6.21 0.24 1.16
N LEU A 54 5.50 1.36 1.36
CA LEU A 54 6.08 2.56 1.94
C LEU A 54 6.43 2.40 3.42
N HIS A 55 5.65 1.60 4.15
CA HIS A 55 5.66 1.50 5.61
C HIS A 55 6.25 0.17 6.08
N GLU A 56 5.90 -0.94 5.43
CA GLU A 56 6.28 -2.31 5.79
C GLU A 56 6.68 -3.14 4.58
N GLN A 57 7.33 -4.29 4.81
CA GLN A 57 7.61 -5.24 3.73
C GLN A 57 6.30 -5.89 3.23
N ALA A 58 5.88 -5.52 2.02
CA ALA A 58 4.73 -6.14 1.36
C ALA A 58 5.08 -7.56 0.87
N ARG A 59 4.20 -8.55 1.08
CA ARG A 59 4.50 -9.98 0.85
C ARG A 59 4.20 -10.50 -0.56
N SER A 60 3.67 -9.67 -1.46
CA SER A 60 3.53 -9.91 -2.91
C SER A 60 2.67 -8.78 -3.45
N VAL A 61 3.07 -8.16 -4.54
CA VAL A 61 2.31 -7.05 -5.13
C VAL A 61 1.94 -7.40 -6.56
N ARG A 62 0.73 -7.94 -6.71
CA ARG A 62 0.09 -8.18 -8.01
C ARG A 62 -1.13 -7.30 -8.21
N GLU A 63 -1.35 -6.36 -7.29
CA GLU A 63 -2.55 -5.54 -7.21
C GLU A 63 -2.13 -4.07 -7.21
N ILE A 64 -2.68 -3.32 -8.15
CA ILE A 64 -2.62 -1.85 -8.19
C ILE A 64 -4.01 -1.38 -7.79
N GLU A 65 -4.13 -0.85 -6.58
CA GLU A 65 -5.38 -0.33 -6.05
C GLU A 65 -5.30 1.18 -5.91
N ILE A 66 -6.29 1.88 -6.47
CA ILE A 66 -6.31 3.34 -6.51
C ILE A 66 -7.72 3.83 -6.14
N VAL A 67 -7.76 4.75 -5.18
CA VAL A 67 -8.95 5.56 -4.88
C VAL A 67 -8.84 6.85 -5.68
N VAL A 68 -9.92 7.25 -6.33
CA VAL A 68 -10.00 8.46 -7.15
C VAL A 68 -11.15 9.34 -6.64
N ALA A 69 -10.92 10.65 -6.61
CA ALA A 69 -12.03 11.60 -6.48
C ALA A 69 -12.96 11.39 -7.68
N LEU A 70 -14.25 11.40 -7.42
CA LEU A 70 -15.24 11.15 -8.46
C LEU A 70 -16.33 12.20 -8.41
N ASP A 71 -16.19 13.19 -9.28
CA ASP A 71 -17.29 14.05 -9.70
C ASP A 71 -18.12 13.36 -10.80
N ALA A 72 -19.34 13.84 -11.04
CA ALA A 72 -20.31 13.20 -11.94
C ALA A 72 -19.78 12.96 -13.37
N ASP A 73 -18.85 13.80 -13.85
CA ASP A 73 -18.26 13.74 -15.19
C ASP A 73 -16.96 12.91 -15.28
N GLU A 74 -16.47 12.40 -14.16
CA GLU A 74 -15.16 11.73 -14.07
C GLU A 74 -15.25 10.20 -14.19
N HIS A 75 -16.44 9.63 -14.00
CA HIS A 75 -16.69 8.18 -14.09
C HIS A 75 -16.34 7.61 -15.46
N GLU A 76 -16.78 8.27 -16.54
CA GLU A 76 -16.50 7.82 -17.90
C GLU A 76 -14.99 7.91 -18.21
N ARG A 77 -14.34 8.98 -17.75
CA ARG A 77 -12.89 9.19 -17.95
C ARG A 77 -12.07 8.11 -17.26
N ILE A 78 -12.40 7.77 -16.02
CA ILE A 78 -11.73 6.70 -15.27
C ILE A 78 -11.95 5.34 -15.93
N ALA A 79 -13.18 5.05 -16.38
CA ALA A 79 -13.48 3.79 -17.07
C ALA A 79 -12.71 3.65 -18.39
N VAL A 80 -12.63 4.74 -19.17
CA VAL A 80 -11.85 4.79 -20.41
C VAL A 80 -10.36 4.59 -20.12
N LEU A 81 -9.81 5.28 -19.12
CA LEU A 81 -8.40 5.15 -18.76
C LEU A 81 -8.05 3.74 -18.28
N THR A 82 -8.90 3.16 -17.42
CA THR A 82 -8.73 1.80 -16.89
C THR A 82 -8.75 0.79 -18.02
N ARG A 83 -9.73 0.88 -18.93
CA ARG A 83 -9.84 -0.01 -20.09
C ARG A 83 -8.65 0.13 -21.02
N ALA A 84 -8.25 1.35 -21.35
CA ALA A 84 -7.09 1.59 -22.21
C ALA A 84 -5.80 1.01 -21.64
N THR A 85 -5.62 1.06 -20.31
CA THR A 85 -4.49 0.44 -19.62
C THR A 85 -4.58 -1.08 -19.70
N GLN A 86 -5.73 -1.67 -19.36
CA GLN A 86 -5.96 -3.11 -19.44
C GLN A 86 -5.75 -3.67 -20.85
N GLU A 87 -6.19 -2.96 -21.90
CA GLU A 87 -5.98 -3.36 -23.29
C GLU A 87 -4.50 -3.35 -23.69
N ARG A 88 -3.76 -2.30 -23.30
CA ARG A 88 -2.32 -2.20 -23.60
C ARG A 88 -1.47 -3.24 -22.90
N PHE A 89 -1.88 -3.68 -21.72
CA PHE A 89 -1.17 -4.69 -20.92
C PHE A 89 -1.93 -6.01 -20.80
N ALA A 90 -2.81 -6.31 -21.76
CA ALA A 90 -3.70 -7.48 -21.69
C ALA A 90 -2.97 -8.81 -21.44
N ALA A 91 -1.78 -8.99 -22.02
CA ALA A 91 -0.95 -10.19 -21.82
C ALA A 91 -0.55 -10.45 -20.35
N HIS A 92 -0.62 -9.45 -19.49
CA HIS A 92 -0.23 -9.51 -18.08
C HIS A 92 -1.42 -9.29 -17.12
N MET A 93 -2.57 -8.87 -17.63
CA MET A 93 -3.74 -8.49 -16.83
C MET A 93 -4.97 -9.35 -17.12
N ASP A 94 -5.03 -10.03 -18.28
CA ASP A 94 -6.15 -10.90 -18.63
C ASP A 94 -5.97 -12.30 -18.01
N PRO A 95 -6.86 -12.73 -17.09
CA PRO A 95 -6.78 -14.03 -16.43
C PRO A 95 -6.93 -15.22 -17.40
N ARG A 96 -7.40 -14.99 -18.63
CA ARG A 96 -7.48 -16.02 -19.67
C ARG A 96 -6.13 -16.32 -20.32
N THR A 97 -5.19 -15.38 -20.22
CA THR A 97 -3.87 -15.46 -20.88
C THR A 97 -2.71 -15.49 -19.90
N CYS A 98 -2.95 -15.07 -18.65
CA CYS A 98 -1.98 -15.06 -17.57
C CYS A 98 -2.57 -15.78 -16.35
N GLU A 99 -1.91 -16.84 -15.90
CA GLU A 99 -2.31 -17.61 -14.70
C GLU A 99 -2.34 -16.75 -13.43
N HIS A 100 -1.48 -15.72 -13.40
CA HIS A 100 -1.22 -14.87 -12.25
C HIS A 100 -1.26 -13.39 -12.65
N PRO A 101 -2.42 -12.86 -13.07
CA PRO A 101 -2.51 -11.53 -13.67
C PRO A 101 -2.27 -10.42 -12.64
N ILE A 102 -1.76 -9.29 -13.12
CA ILE A 102 -1.79 -8.04 -12.37
C ILE A 102 -3.21 -7.47 -12.41
N VAL A 103 -3.77 -7.23 -11.24
CA VAL A 103 -5.11 -6.66 -11.07
C VAL A 103 -4.98 -5.15 -10.90
N LEU A 104 -5.73 -4.40 -11.71
CA LEU A 104 -5.87 -2.96 -11.57
C LEU A 104 -7.28 -2.62 -11.12
N THR A 105 -7.39 -1.99 -9.97
CA THR A 105 -8.65 -1.55 -9.37
C THR A 105 -8.62 -0.04 -9.20
N LEU A 106 -9.45 0.68 -9.97
CA LEU A 106 -9.75 2.09 -9.76
C LEU A 106 -11.16 2.21 -9.23
N ARG A 107 -11.33 2.85 -8.08
CA ARG A 107 -12.65 3.03 -7.46
C ARG A 107 -12.88 4.46 -6.96
N PRO A 108 -14.13 4.94 -6.97
CA PRO A 108 -14.49 6.20 -6.32
C PRO A 108 -14.14 6.22 -4.84
N SER A 109 -13.81 7.42 -4.36
CA SER A 109 -14.03 7.78 -2.97
C SER A 109 -15.52 7.72 -2.67
N THR A 110 -15.90 6.98 -1.64
CA THR A 110 -17.29 6.73 -1.24
C THR A 110 -17.68 7.46 0.05
N CYS A 111 -16.71 7.95 0.82
CA CYS A 111 -16.94 8.67 2.08
C CYS A 111 -15.96 9.82 2.29
N SER A 112 -16.24 10.66 3.29
CA SER A 112 -15.43 11.84 3.63
C SER A 112 -13.99 11.49 4.02
N VAL A 113 -13.77 10.36 4.71
CA VAL A 113 -12.42 9.91 5.09
C VAL A 113 -11.61 9.52 3.84
N GLU A 114 -12.26 8.97 2.81
CA GLU A 114 -11.58 8.73 1.54
C GLU A 114 -11.25 10.02 0.81
N THR A 115 -12.11 11.04 0.87
CA THR A 115 -11.78 12.37 0.37
C THR A 115 -10.59 12.98 1.13
N GLN A 116 -10.53 12.79 2.44
CA GLN A 116 -9.38 13.21 3.27
C GLN A 116 -8.10 12.47 2.89
N LEU A 117 -8.17 11.15 2.67
CA LEU A 117 -7.07 10.33 2.15
C LEU A 117 -6.48 10.92 0.87
N LEU A 118 -7.32 11.38 -0.07
CA LEU A 118 -6.84 12.00 -1.31
C LEU A 118 -6.06 13.30 -1.06
N ALA A 119 -6.48 14.10 -0.07
CA ALA A 119 -5.82 15.35 0.30
C ALA A 119 -4.52 15.14 1.09
N GLU A 120 -4.47 14.09 1.91
CA GLU A 120 -3.35 13.77 2.80
C GLU A 120 -2.38 12.73 2.21
N ALA A 121 -2.59 12.33 0.95
CA ALA A 121 -1.74 11.37 0.27
C ALA A 121 -0.28 11.85 0.19
N ILE A 122 0.65 10.94 0.51
CA ILE A 122 2.08 11.20 0.52
C ILE A 122 2.57 11.16 -0.93
N THR A 123 3.06 12.29 -1.43
CA THR A 123 3.69 12.34 -2.75
C THR A 123 5.14 11.88 -2.65
N CYS A 124 5.49 10.81 -3.35
CA CYS A 124 6.85 10.29 -3.38
C CYS A 124 7.21 9.66 -4.74
N PRO A 125 8.50 9.58 -5.10
CA PRO A 125 8.92 8.84 -6.28
C PRO A 125 8.68 7.34 -6.08
N TRP A 126 7.92 6.74 -7.01
CA TRP A 126 7.61 5.31 -7.03
C TRP A 126 7.63 4.80 -8.47
N PHE A 127 8.38 3.72 -8.74
CA PHE A 127 8.55 3.16 -10.09
C PHE A 127 8.95 4.17 -11.19
N GLY A 128 9.67 5.22 -10.81
CA GLY A 128 10.11 6.27 -11.73
C GLY A 128 9.08 7.38 -12.02
N VAL A 129 7.93 7.43 -11.32
CA VAL A 129 6.96 8.53 -11.38
C VAL A 129 6.71 9.13 -10.00
N GLN A 130 6.24 10.37 -9.92
CA GLN A 130 5.75 10.92 -8.66
C GLN A 130 4.35 10.38 -8.43
N ALA A 131 4.17 9.56 -7.40
CA ALA A 131 2.89 8.96 -7.08
C ALA A 131 2.39 9.44 -5.71
N ARG A 132 1.06 9.51 -5.57
CA ARG A 132 0.37 9.85 -4.33
C ARG A 132 -0.02 8.55 -3.64
N LEU A 133 0.65 8.17 -2.55
CA LEU A 133 0.43 6.93 -1.80
C LEU A 133 -0.25 7.22 -0.47
N ALA A 134 -1.11 6.32 0.00
CA ALA A 134 -1.78 6.47 1.29
C ALA A 134 -0.80 6.41 2.48
N SER A 135 -1.09 7.23 3.50
CA SER A 135 -0.46 7.14 4.82
C SER A 135 -0.78 5.81 5.51
N ALA A 136 0.03 5.42 6.49
CA ALA A 136 -0.23 4.23 7.30
C ALA A 136 -1.60 4.28 8.01
N GLU A 137 -1.99 5.45 8.53
CA GLU A 137 -3.25 5.66 9.24
C GLU A 137 -4.46 5.36 8.34
N HIS A 138 -4.49 5.96 7.14
CA HIS A 138 -5.56 5.72 6.18
C HIS A 138 -5.58 4.28 5.65
N LEU A 139 -4.42 3.61 5.49
CA LEU A 139 -4.38 2.19 5.13
C LEU A 139 -4.98 1.31 6.25
N LEU A 140 -4.64 1.58 7.50
CA LEU A 140 -5.21 0.84 8.63
C LEU A 140 -6.71 1.08 8.74
N TRP A 141 -7.15 2.34 8.60
CA TRP A 141 -8.57 2.69 8.55
C TRP A 141 -9.29 1.90 7.45
N LEU A 142 -8.74 1.91 6.22
CA LEU A 142 -9.33 1.22 5.06
C LEU A 142 -9.51 -0.27 5.32
N TRP A 143 -8.50 -0.95 5.87
CA TRP A 143 -8.56 -2.39 6.16
C TRP A 143 -9.43 -2.74 7.37
N CYS A 144 -9.63 -1.81 8.29
CA CYS A 144 -10.64 -1.97 9.34
C CYS A 144 -12.06 -1.80 8.79
N HIS A 145 -12.24 -0.96 7.77
CA HIS A 145 -13.55 -0.66 7.18
C HIS A 145 -13.98 -1.70 6.13
N THR A 146 -13.03 -2.28 5.41
CA THR A 146 -13.28 -3.24 4.32
C THR A 146 -12.86 -4.66 4.69
N GLU A 147 -13.59 -5.66 4.21
CA GLU A 147 -13.31 -7.06 4.49
C GLU A 147 -12.61 -7.72 3.29
N ALA A 148 -11.33 -8.05 3.46
CA ALA A 148 -10.60 -8.93 2.55
C ALA A 148 -9.68 -9.87 3.36
N PRO A 149 -9.32 -11.05 2.81
CA PRO A 149 -8.63 -12.11 3.55
C PRO A 149 -7.28 -11.70 4.15
N ASP A 150 -6.57 -10.79 3.49
CA ASP A 150 -5.23 -10.33 3.88
C ASP A 150 -5.24 -9.06 4.75
N HIS A 151 -6.39 -8.37 4.87
CA HIS A 151 -6.50 -7.12 5.61
C HIS A 151 -6.09 -7.25 7.08
N ALA A 152 -6.51 -8.33 7.77
CA ALA A 152 -6.16 -8.54 9.17
C ALA A 152 -4.65 -8.71 9.37
N MET A 153 -4.00 -9.47 8.48
CA MET A 153 -2.56 -9.69 8.49
C MET A 153 -1.80 -8.39 8.19
N ASN A 154 -2.21 -7.66 7.15
CA ASN A 154 -1.57 -6.40 6.75
C ASN A 154 -1.73 -5.32 7.83
N ALA A 155 -2.92 -5.23 8.44
CA ALA A 155 -3.20 -4.34 9.57
C ALA A 155 -2.30 -4.67 10.78
N SER A 156 -2.19 -5.96 11.13
CA SER A 156 -1.30 -6.40 12.21
C SER A 156 0.17 -6.04 11.92
N ALA A 157 0.67 -6.31 10.71
CA ALA A 157 2.04 -5.98 10.30
C ALA A 157 2.34 -4.47 10.42
N LEU A 158 1.41 -3.64 9.94
CA LEU A 158 1.51 -2.18 10.01
C LEU A 158 1.54 -1.66 11.45
N ILE A 159 0.77 -2.27 12.36
CA ILE A 159 0.79 -1.96 13.79
C ILE A 159 2.10 -2.42 14.43
N VAL A 160 2.61 -3.61 14.08
CA VAL A 160 3.86 -4.16 14.61
C VAL A 160 5.04 -3.25 14.30
N GLY A 161 5.23 -2.82 13.05
CA GLY A 161 6.35 -1.93 12.70
C GLY A 161 6.18 -0.47 13.14
N GLY A 162 5.09 -0.19 13.88
CA GLY A 162 4.93 1.05 14.66
C GLY A 162 4.93 2.32 13.81
N THR A 163 4.44 2.22 12.58
CA THR A 163 4.30 3.34 11.64
C THR A 163 3.01 4.11 11.84
N VAL A 164 2.05 3.56 12.61
CA VAL A 164 0.68 4.07 12.73
C VAL A 164 0.44 4.80 14.05
N ASP A 165 -0.17 5.99 13.98
CA ASP A 165 -0.87 6.58 15.12
C ASP A 165 -2.27 5.96 15.32
N LEU A 166 -2.38 5.03 16.26
CA LEU A 166 -3.64 4.37 16.61
C LEU A 166 -4.70 5.34 17.15
N TYR A 167 -4.31 6.49 17.72
CA TYR A 167 -5.28 7.50 18.16
C TYR A 167 -5.93 8.17 16.95
N CYS A 168 -5.13 8.53 15.95
CA CYS A 168 -5.62 9.06 14.68
C CYS A 168 -6.58 8.09 14.00
N VAL A 169 -6.19 6.81 13.86
CA VAL A 169 -7.06 5.78 13.24
C VAL A 169 -8.37 5.60 14.00
N ARG A 170 -8.36 5.64 15.33
CA ARG A 170 -9.60 5.61 16.12
C ARG A 170 -10.49 6.82 15.89
N SER A 171 -9.92 7.99 15.61
CA SER A 171 -10.70 9.18 15.23
C SER A 171 -11.36 8.97 13.87
N LEU A 172 -10.58 8.55 12.86
CA LEU A 172 -11.09 8.27 11.51
C LEU A 172 -12.21 7.23 11.51
N LEU A 173 -12.08 6.15 12.29
CA LEU A 173 -13.12 5.13 12.39
C LEU A 173 -14.42 5.65 13.01
N ARG A 174 -14.35 6.61 13.95
CA ARG A 174 -15.55 7.21 14.55
C ARG A 174 -16.32 8.10 13.59
N GLU A 175 -15.65 8.67 12.60
CA GLU A 175 -16.26 9.51 11.58
C GLU A 175 -17.07 8.69 10.57
N THR A 176 -16.77 7.40 10.45
CA THR A 176 -17.37 6.51 9.44
C THR A 176 -18.14 5.30 10.02
N ASP A 177 -18.05 5.05 11.33
CA ASP A 177 -18.79 3.97 11.98
C ASP A 177 -20.28 4.34 12.09
N ASP A 178 -21.09 3.78 11.19
CA ASP A 178 -22.54 3.67 11.38
C ASP A 178 -22.83 2.40 12.18
N VAL A 179 -23.38 2.56 13.39
CA VAL A 179 -24.10 1.62 14.29
C VAL A 179 -23.50 0.22 14.56
N GLU A 180 -22.91 -0.47 13.59
CA GLU A 180 -22.19 -1.71 13.73
C GLU A 180 -20.71 -1.41 14.05
N GLU A 181 -20.30 -1.61 15.31
CA GLU A 181 -18.91 -1.52 15.81
C GLU A 181 -17.91 -2.50 15.14
N SER A 182 -18.21 -2.99 13.94
CA SER A 182 -17.41 -3.96 13.18
C SER A 182 -16.01 -3.43 12.89
N SER A 183 -15.87 -2.17 12.46
CA SER A 183 -14.57 -1.56 12.15
C SER A 183 -13.70 -1.41 13.40
N GLN A 184 -14.29 -0.96 14.52
CA GLN A 184 -13.60 -0.91 15.81
C GLN A 184 -13.23 -2.29 16.35
N ARG A 185 -14.08 -3.29 16.15
CA ARG A 185 -13.77 -4.68 16.51
C ARG A 185 -12.57 -5.19 15.71
N ARG A 186 -12.54 -4.93 14.39
CA ARG A 186 -11.41 -5.32 13.53
C ARG A 186 -10.11 -4.63 13.96
N LEU A 187 -10.16 -3.34 14.32
CA LEU A 187 -8.99 -2.65 14.89
C LEU A 187 -8.51 -3.31 16.20
N ARG A 188 -9.42 -3.64 17.12
CA ARG A 188 -9.08 -4.32 18.39
C ARG A 188 -8.42 -5.68 18.14
N LEU A 189 -8.92 -6.44 17.16
CA LEU A 189 -8.34 -7.73 16.77
C LEU A 189 -6.92 -7.56 16.18
N ALA A 190 -6.74 -6.61 15.25
CA ALA A 190 -5.43 -6.33 14.66
C ALA A 190 -4.40 -5.89 15.71
N ILE A 191 -4.81 -5.09 16.71
CA ILE A 191 -3.94 -4.74 17.85
C ILE A 191 -3.58 -5.99 18.67
N GLY A 192 -4.57 -6.85 18.95
CA GLY A 192 -4.34 -8.12 19.66
C GLY A 192 -3.34 -9.01 18.94
N ASP A 193 -3.52 -9.20 17.64
CA ASP A 193 -2.62 -10.00 16.80
C ASP A 193 -1.21 -9.39 16.75
N ALA A 194 -1.11 -8.07 16.67
CA ALA A 194 0.18 -7.37 16.68
C ALA A 194 0.92 -7.55 18.01
N VAL A 195 0.23 -7.45 19.14
CA VAL A 195 0.81 -7.68 20.48
C VAL A 195 1.28 -9.12 20.63
N LEU A 196 0.45 -10.09 20.26
CA LEU A 196 0.80 -11.51 20.31
C LEU A 196 2.02 -11.81 19.42
N SER A 197 2.07 -11.24 18.22
CA SER A 197 3.21 -11.38 17.30
C SER A 197 4.48 -10.75 17.86
N ALA A 198 4.39 -9.57 18.47
CA ALA A 198 5.53 -8.83 19.04
C ALA A 198 6.08 -9.43 20.34
N THR A 199 5.25 -10.09 21.16
CA THR A 199 5.69 -10.71 22.42
C THR A 199 6.69 -11.87 22.23
N SER A 200 6.82 -12.40 21.00
CA SER A 200 7.88 -13.35 20.63
C SER A 200 9.27 -12.70 20.40
N SER A 201 9.36 -11.36 20.38
CA SER A 201 10.58 -10.59 20.10
C SER A 201 10.61 -9.25 20.87
N PHE A 202 10.57 -9.31 22.20
CA PHE A 202 10.64 -8.14 23.08
C PHE A 202 11.89 -7.25 22.87
N SER A 203 13.00 -7.84 22.41
CA SER A 203 14.23 -7.10 22.07
C SER A 203 14.08 -6.23 20.82
N GLY A 204 13.38 -6.73 19.79
CA GLY A 204 13.08 -5.98 18.57
C GLY A 204 12.19 -4.76 18.84
N PHE A 205 11.15 -4.93 19.66
CA PHE A 205 10.23 -3.86 20.05
C PHE A 205 10.95 -2.69 20.77
N MET A 206 11.94 -2.98 21.62
CA MET A 206 12.72 -1.96 22.33
C MET A 206 13.77 -1.27 21.44
N ALA A 207 14.36 -1.99 20.47
CA ALA A 207 15.24 -1.40 19.46
C ALA A 207 14.47 -0.45 18.55
N GLU A 208 13.27 -0.86 18.12
CA GLU A 208 12.36 -0.08 17.28
C GLU A 208 11.87 1.18 17.99
N ARG A 209 11.58 1.11 19.29
CA ARG A 209 11.21 2.27 20.10
C ARG A 209 12.34 3.30 20.25
N ARG A 210 13.62 2.90 20.20
CA ARG A 210 14.76 3.84 20.23
C ARG A 210 14.94 4.58 18.91
N ILE A 211 14.59 3.95 17.79
CA ILE A 211 14.69 4.54 16.44
C ILE A 211 13.57 5.57 16.17
N ARG A 212 12.44 5.51 16.92
CA ARG A 212 11.28 6.42 16.81
C ARG A 212 11.54 7.91 17.09
N LEU A 213 12.71 8.29 17.58
CA LEU A 213 13.03 9.70 17.88
C LEU A 213 13.79 10.40 16.75
N ASP A 214 14.05 9.72 15.62
CA ASP A 214 14.78 10.29 14.49
C ASP A 214 13.84 10.85 13.40
N PRO A 215 13.88 12.15 13.09
CA PRO A 215 13.12 12.78 12.01
C PRO A 215 13.46 12.28 10.59
N ASN A 216 14.58 11.58 10.39
CA ASN A 216 15.03 11.09 9.08
C ASN A 216 14.76 9.58 8.86
N ARG A 217 13.73 9.04 9.53
CA ARG A 217 13.47 7.59 9.62
C ARG A 217 13.42 6.89 8.26
N VAL A 218 14.07 5.72 8.22
CA VAL A 218 13.93 4.68 7.20
C VAL A 218 13.32 3.43 7.88
N PRO A 219 12.31 2.74 7.29
CA PRO A 219 11.72 1.53 7.87
C PRO A 219 12.76 0.45 8.24
N ILE A 220 12.55 -0.30 9.33
CA ILE A 220 13.56 -1.24 9.88
C ILE A 220 13.91 -2.36 8.90
N TRP A 221 12.95 -2.81 8.09
CA TRP A 221 13.22 -3.82 7.08
C TRP A 221 14.19 -3.33 5.98
N ARG A 222 14.25 -2.01 5.70
CA ARG A 222 15.27 -1.42 4.81
C ARG A 222 16.65 -1.37 5.47
N LEU A 223 16.70 -1.12 6.78
CA LEU A 223 17.96 -1.15 7.54
C LEU A 223 18.58 -2.55 7.54
N ARG A 224 17.75 -3.60 7.72
CA ARG A 224 18.20 -5.00 7.69
C ARG A 224 18.70 -5.46 6.31
N GLN A 225 18.21 -4.87 5.22
CA GLN A 225 18.71 -5.18 3.88
C GLN A 225 20.08 -4.53 3.62
N ALA A 226 20.29 -3.29 4.05
CA ALA A 226 21.60 -2.64 3.94
C ALA A 226 22.70 -3.39 4.73
N GLU A 227 22.36 -3.90 5.92
CA GLU A 227 23.28 -4.72 6.73
C GLU A 227 23.63 -6.06 6.06
N ASN A 228 22.71 -6.65 5.28
CA ASN A 228 22.96 -7.91 4.57
C ASN A 228 23.76 -7.73 3.27
N VAL A 229 23.67 -6.57 2.62
CA VAL A 229 24.46 -6.26 1.40
C VAL A 229 25.92 -5.96 1.75
N ASP A 230 26.19 -5.32 2.89
CA ASP A 230 27.56 -5.07 3.38
C ASP A 230 28.22 -6.33 4.01
N GLY A 231 27.43 -7.38 4.29
CA GLY A 231 27.91 -8.63 4.90
C GLY A 231 28.47 -9.65 3.90
N ASP A 232 28.21 -9.49 2.60
CA ASP A 232 28.55 -10.47 1.55
C ASP A 232 29.87 -10.14 0.82
N ASP A 233 30.61 -9.14 1.29
CA ASP A 233 31.89 -8.67 0.73
C ASP A 233 33.09 -8.95 1.67
N ARG A 234 33.03 -10.02 2.48
CA ARG A 234 34.15 -10.47 3.34
C ARG A 234 34.48 -11.96 3.22
#